data_AF-A0A2T5HHA7-F1
#
_entry.id   AF-A0A2T5HHA7-F1
#
_cell.length_a   1.000
_cell.length_b   1.000
_cell.length_c   1.000
_cell.angle_alpha   90.00
_cell.angle_beta   90.00
_cell.angle_gamma   90.00
#
_symmetry.space_group_name_H-M   'P 1'
#
loop_
_entity.id
_entity.type
_entity.pdbx_description
1 polymer ?
#
loop_
_entity_poly.entity_id
_entity_poly.type
_entity_poly.pdbx_seq_one_letter_code
_entity_poly.pdbx_strand_id
1 'polypeptide(L)'
;MQRPISLMAAGLIALMSAVQAAADNEATVHALLADVTLADGVSQLEAQNIAKAYFIHNVGCGAFNEITDGGENWVVQGGFGYSAEPIVGFVINKQTGALTSPIGPDYTDPLVMLTEPGQG
;
A
#
# COMPACT_ATOMS: atom_id res chain seq x y z
N MET A 1 -33.11 21.35 -37.33
CA MET A 1 -32.75 19.96 -36.99
C MET A 1 -31.31 19.95 -36.51
N GLN A 2 -31.08 19.91 -35.19
CA GLN A 2 -29.76 19.77 -34.56
C GLN A 2 -29.69 18.41 -33.86
N ARG A 3 -28.69 17.60 -34.20
CA ARG A 3 -28.37 16.33 -33.53
C ARG A 3 -27.34 16.59 -32.43
N PRO A 4 -27.54 16.13 -31.18
CA PRO A 4 -26.47 16.12 -30.20
C PRO A 4 -25.53 14.94 -30.48
N ILE A 5 -24.38 15.23 -31.09
CA ILE A 5 -23.19 14.38 -31.01
C ILE A 5 -22.41 14.91 -29.82
N SER A 6 -22.30 14.11 -28.74
CA SER A 6 -21.18 14.07 -27.78
C SER A 6 -21.69 13.69 -26.40
N LEU A 7 -21.77 12.39 -26.14
CA LEU A 7 -21.80 11.88 -24.75
C LEU A 7 -20.90 10.64 -24.54
N MET A 8 -20.14 10.20 -25.55
CA MET A 8 -19.32 8.98 -25.46
C MET A 8 -17.80 9.20 -25.30
N ALA A 9 -17.30 10.43 -25.43
CA ALA A 9 -15.86 10.70 -25.29
C ALA A 9 -15.38 10.81 -23.84
N ALA A 10 -16.27 11.13 -22.89
CA ALA A 10 -15.89 11.33 -21.48
C ALA A 10 -15.64 10.02 -20.71
N GLY A 11 -16.31 8.93 -21.08
CA GLY A 11 -16.14 7.63 -20.41
C GLY A 11 -14.81 6.94 -20.74
N LEU A 12 -14.30 7.09 -21.97
CA LEU A 12 -13.07 6.41 -22.41
C LEU A 12 -11.81 7.02 -21.75
N ILE A 13 -11.81 8.33 -21.50
CA ILE A 13 -10.66 9.04 -20.90
C ILE A 13 -10.52 8.70 -19.41
N ALA A 14 -11.64 8.63 -18.67
CA ALA A 14 -11.61 8.29 -17.24
C ALA A 14 -11.12 6.86 -16.97
N LEU A 15 -11.46 5.90 -17.86
CA LEU A 15 -10.99 4.52 -17.76
C LEU A 15 -9.47 4.42 -17.97
N MET A 16 -8.89 5.17 -18.91
CA MET A 16 -7.44 5.16 -19.14
C MET A 16 -6.66 5.75 -17.96
N SER A 17 -7.15 6.81 -17.33
CA SER A 17 -6.49 7.41 -16.15
C SER A 17 -6.47 6.49 -14.94
N ALA A 18 -7.55 5.74 -14.68
CA ALA A 18 -7.60 4.77 -13.59
C ALA A 18 -6.66 3.58 -13.82
N VAL A 19 -6.58 3.08 -15.05
CA VAL A 19 -5.67 1.97 -15.41
C VAL A 19 -4.20 2.39 -15.26
N GLN A 20 -3.85 3.62 -15.66
CA GLN A 20 -2.48 4.11 -15.50
C GLN A 20 -2.10 4.24 -14.02
N ALA A 21 -2.97 4.81 -13.18
CA ALA A 21 -2.72 4.95 -11.75
C ALA A 21 -2.52 3.59 -11.05
N ALA A 22 -3.33 2.59 -11.41
CA ALA A 22 -3.16 1.23 -10.89
C ALA A 22 -1.82 0.61 -11.31
N ALA A 23 -1.39 0.79 -12.57
CA ALA A 23 -0.10 0.28 -13.05
C ALA A 23 1.09 0.99 -12.39
N ASP A 24 0.99 2.31 -12.16
CA ASP A 24 2.03 3.07 -11.46
C ASP A 24 2.14 2.64 -9.98
N ASN A 25 1.01 2.37 -9.33
CA ASN A 25 0.96 1.82 -7.97
C ASN A 25 1.63 0.44 -7.90
N GLU A 26 1.30 -0.47 -8.82
CA GLU A 26 1.90 -1.81 -8.90
C GLU A 26 3.42 -1.72 -9.09
N ALA A 27 3.89 -0.91 -10.05
CA ALA A 27 5.32 -0.69 -10.26
C ALA A 27 6.03 -0.13 -9.03
N THR A 28 5.37 0.76 -8.28
CA THR A 28 5.91 1.32 -7.04
C THR A 28 5.99 0.27 -5.93
N VAL A 29 4.96 -0.56 -5.76
CA VAL A 29 4.97 -1.68 -4.81
C VAL A 29 6.10 -2.64 -5.14
N HIS A 30 6.27 -3.00 -6.41
CA HIS A 30 7.38 -3.83 -6.87
C HIS A 30 8.75 -3.23 -6.53
N ALA A 31 8.94 -1.94 -6.79
CA ALA A 31 10.20 -1.26 -6.51
C ALA A 31 10.51 -1.21 -4.99
N LEU A 32 9.51 -1.00 -4.15
CA LEU A 32 9.69 -0.95 -2.70
C LEU A 32 10.08 -2.32 -2.12
N LEU A 33 9.47 -3.39 -2.62
CA LEU A 33 9.66 -4.74 -2.09
C LEU A 33 10.81 -5.50 -2.77
N ALA A 34 11.45 -4.95 -3.82
CA ALA A 34 12.49 -5.62 -4.58
C ALA A 34 13.70 -6.06 -3.73
N ASP A 35 14.05 -5.27 -2.71
CA ASP A 35 15.21 -5.51 -1.84
C ASP A 35 14.81 -6.02 -0.45
N VAL A 36 13.54 -6.43 -0.25
CA VAL A 36 13.09 -6.96 1.04
C VAL A 36 13.48 -8.43 1.16
N THR A 37 14.31 -8.74 2.14
CA THR A 37 14.74 -10.09 2.49
C THR A 37 14.27 -10.45 3.89
N LEU A 38 13.51 -11.55 4.01
CA LEU A 38 12.93 -11.95 5.31
C LEU A 38 13.80 -12.99 6.05
N ALA A 39 14.85 -13.50 5.42
CA ALA A 39 15.63 -14.63 5.92
C ALA A 39 16.49 -14.32 7.15
N ASP A 40 16.91 -13.06 7.31
CA ASP A 40 17.73 -12.54 8.40
C ASP A 40 16.93 -11.63 9.36
N GLY A 41 15.60 -11.68 9.25
CA GLY A 41 14.70 -10.73 9.90
C GLY A 41 14.58 -9.44 9.09
N VAL A 42 13.73 -8.54 9.58
CA VAL A 42 13.35 -7.31 8.88
C VAL A 42 14.05 -6.13 9.52
N SER A 43 14.93 -5.49 8.75
CA SER A 43 15.56 -4.22 9.13
C SER A 43 14.55 -3.08 9.16
N GLN A 44 14.94 -1.94 9.75
CA GLN A 44 14.08 -0.76 9.78
C GLN A 44 13.74 -0.26 8.37
N LEU A 45 14.70 -0.30 7.43
CA LEU A 45 14.49 0.15 6.06
C LEU A 45 13.50 -0.77 5.32
N GLU A 46 13.67 -2.08 5.44
CA GLU A 46 12.74 -3.04 4.84
C GLU A 46 11.34 -2.87 5.41
N ALA A 47 11.22 -2.67 6.72
CA ALA A 47 9.92 -2.44 7.35
C ALA A 47 9.27 -1.11 6.88
N GLN A 48 10.05 -0.05 6.62
CA GLN A 48 9.52 1.17 5.98
C GLN A 48 9.01 0.89 4.57
N ASN A 49 9.74 0.10 3.78
CA ASN A 49 9.36 -0.25 2.42
C ASN A 49 8.09 -1.11 2.41
N ILE A 50 8.00 -2.10 3.29
CA ILE A 50 6.81 -2.94 3.49
C ILE A 50 5.61 -2.08 3.88
N ALA A 51 5.78 -1.17 4.85
CA ALA A 51 4.70 -0.28 5.27
C ALA A 51 4.22 0.61 4.10
N LYS A 52 5.13 1.28 3.38
CA LYS A 52 4.75 2.10 2.22
C LYS A 52 4.04 1.30 1.14
N ALA A 53 4.56 0.12 0.81
CA ALA A 53 3.95 -0.78 -0.16
C ALA A 53 2.51 -1.14 0.27
N TYR A 54 2.31 -1.45 1.55
CA TYR A 54 1.00 -1.74 2.10
C TYR A 54 -0.01 -0.58 1.92
N PHE A 55 0.39 0.65 2.23
CA PHE A 55 -0.50 1.80 2.07
C PHE A 55 -0.91 2.02 0.62
N ILE A 56 0.04 1.90 -0.31
CA ILE A 56 -0.23 2.01 -1.75
C ILE A 56 -1.15 0.87 -2.21
N HIS A 57 -0.92 -0.34 -1.70
CA HIS A 57 -1.62 -1.54 -2.14
C HIS A 57 -3.05 -1.66 -1.58
N ASN A 58 -3.30 -1.23 -0.33
CA ASN A 58 -4.53 -1.58 0.40
C ASN A 58 -5.36 -0.40 0.89
N VAL A 59 -4.76 0.77 1.09
CA VAL A 59 -5.37 1.79 1.95
C VAL A 59 -6.03 2.90 1.14
N GLY A 60 -5.53 3.19 -0.07
CA GLY A 60 -6.08 4.16 -1.03
C GLY A 60 -6.05 5.62 -0.54
N CYS A 61 -6.79 5.93 0.52
CA CYS A 61 -6.82 7.21 1.22
C CYS A 61 -6.15 7.10 2.60
N GLY A 62 -4.83 7.01 2.60
CA GLY A 62 -4.01 7.01 3.82
C GLY A 62 -2.54 7.22 3.48
N ALA A 63 -1.73 7.46 4.50
CA ALA A 63 -0.29 7.65 4.30
C ALA A 63 0.53 7.06 5.45
N PHE A 64 1.62 6.42 5.08
CA PHE A 64 2.72 6.11 5.99
C PHE A 64 3.43 7.40 6.41
N ASN A 65 3.71 7.54 7.71
CA ASN A 65 4.48 8.66 8.27
C ASN A 65 5.86 8.20 8.72
N GLU A 66 5.92 7.25 9.66
CA GLU A 66 7.17 6.78 10.24
C GLU A 66 7.08 5.35 10.76
N ILE A 67 8.24 4.79 11.12
CA ILE A 67 8.34 3.50 11.77
C ILE A 67 9.17 3.61 13.04
N THR A 68 8.72 2.96 14.10
CA THR A 68 9.36 2.99 15.42
C THR A 68 9.62 1.59 15.94
N ASP A 69 10.64 1.45 16.77
CA ASP A 69 10.97 0.18 17.41
C ASP A 69 10.00 -0.11 18.57
N GLY A 70 9.24 -1.21 18.45
CA GLY A 70 8.31 -1.70 19.48
C GLY A 70 8.78 -2.99 20.17
N GLY A 71 10.07 -3.31 20.14
CA GLY A 71 10.63 -4.55 20.66
C GLY A 71 10.66 -5.65 19.59
N GLU A 72 9.76 -6.63 19.68
CA GLU A 72 9.67 -7.74 18.71
C GLU A 72 9.07 -7.31 17.36
N ASN A 73 8.43 -6.14 17.32
CA ASN A 73 7.76 -5.60 16.14
C ASN A 73 8.29 -4.21 15.81
N TRP A 74 8.22 -3.87 14.53
CA TRP A 74 8.17 -2.50 14.07
C TRP A 74 6.74 -1.97 14.20
N VAL A 75 6.58 -0.79 14.80
CA VAL A 75 5.29 -0.11 14.90
C VAL A 75 5.22 0.93 13.79
N VAL A 76 4.24 0.76 12.91
CA VAL A 76 3.98 1.65 11.78
C VAL A 76 3.06 2.77 12.23
N GLN A 77 3.51 4.00 12.02
CA GLN A 77 2.69 5.18 12.24
C GLN A 77 2.26 5.75 10.89
N GLY A 78 0.98 6.08 10.78
CA GLY A 78 0.39 6.66 9.59
C GLY A 78 -0.96 7.27 9.91
N GLY A 79 -1.59 7.80 8.87
CA GLY A 79 -2.97 8.30 8.92
C GLY A 79 -3.87 7.53 7.95
N PHE A 80 -5.14 7.36 8.33
CA PHE A 80 -6.18 6.81 7.46
C PHE A 80 -7.35 7.77 7.27
N GLY A 81 -7.93 7.76 6.07
CA GLY A 81 -9.09 8.55 5.69
C GLY A 81 -8.78 10.03 5.47
N TYR A 82 -9.84 10.76 5.11
CA TYR A 82 -9.77 12.20 4.83
C TYR A 82 -9.26 13.05 6.01
N SER A 83 -9.56 12.60 7.24
CA SER A 83 -9.13 13.27 8.48
C SER A 83 -7.72 12.87 8.94
N ALA A 84 -7.04 11.99 8.22
CA ALA A 84 -5.75 11.41 8.58
C ALA A 84 -5.75 10.87 10.03
N GLU A 85 -6.78 10.11 10.39
CA GLU A 85 -6.89 9.55 11.74
C GLU A 85 -5.69 8.66 12.04
N PRO A 86 -5.00 8.85 13.19
CA PRO A 86 -3.83 8.06 13.52
C PRO A 86 -4.15 6.57 13.54
N ILE A 87 -3.29 5.78 12.91
CA ILE A 87 -3.43 4.33 12.89
C ILE A 87 -2.79 3.77 14.15
N VAL A 88 -3.55 2.96 14.89
CA VAL A 88 -3.09 2.31 16.11
C VAL A 88 -3.12 0.80 15.92
N GLY A 89 -1.97 0.15 16.10
CA GLY A 89 -1.86 -1.31 16.03
C GLY A 89 -1.45 -1.88 14.68
N PHE A 90 -1.02 -1.05 13.73
CA PHE A 90 -0.31 -1.52 12.54
C PHE A 90 1.11 -1.89 12.95
N VAL A 91 1.43 -3.19 12.91
CA VAL A 91 2.74 -3.71 13.27
C VAL A 91 3.30 -4.66 12.21
N ILE A 92 4.64 -4.70 12.13
CA ILE A 92 5.39 -5.64 11.28
C ILE A 92 6.34 -6.43 12.18
N ASN A 93 6.24 -7.75 12.18
CA ASN A 93 7.11 -8.60 13.00
C ASN A 93 8.56 -8.55 12.49
N LYS A 94 9.53 -8.34 13.39
CA LYS A 94 10.94 -8.19 13.01
C LYS A 94 11.60 -9.50 12.57
N GLN A 95 11.08 -10.66 12.94
CA GLN A 95 11.68 -11.93 12.55
C GLN A 95 11.09 -12.46 11.25
N THR A 96 9.78 -12.27 11.06
CA THR A 96 9.06 -12.91 9.95
C THR A 96 8.59 -11.94 8.87
N GLY A 97 8.55 -10.64 9.16
CA GLY A 97 7.91 -9.64 8.29
C GLY A 97 6.39 -9.71 8.28
N ALA A 98 5.77 -10.61 9.07
CA ALA A 98 4.32 -10.71 9.16
C ALA A 98 3.72 -9.37 9.59
N LEU A 99 2.67 -8.98 8.90
CA LEU A 99 2.00 -7.69 9.02
C LEU A 99 0.63 -7.90 9.64
N THR A 100 0.33 -7.12 10.68
CA THR A 100 -1.01 -7.02 11.27
C THR A 100 -1.48 -5.59 11.14
N SER A 101 -2.69 -5.38 10.62
CA SER A 101 -3.21 -4.05 10.32
C SER A 101 -4.68 -3.87 10.70
N PRO A 102 -5.04 -2.74 11.34
CA PRO A 102 -6.44 -2.42 11.62
C PRO A 102 -7.17 -1.78 10.43
N ILE A 103 -6.46 -1.47 9.33
CA ILE A 103 -6.98 -0.68 8.19
C ILE A 103 -6.95 -1.44 6.86
N GLY A 104 -6.79 -2.77 6.90
CA GLY A 104 -6.83 -3.63 5.72
C GLY A 104 -6.44 -5.06 6.10
N PRO A 105 -6.03 -5.89 5.14
CA PRO A 105 -5.70 -7.29 5.39
C PRO A 105 -4.41 -7.46 6.21
N ASP A 106 -4.35 -8.55 6.97
CA ASP A 106 -3.10 -9.04 7.55
C ASP A 106 -2.34 -9.87 6.51
N TYR A 107 -1.01 -9.85 6.58
CA TYR A 107 -0.15 -10.70 5.73
C TYR A 107 0.79 -11.53 6.58
N THR A 108 0.80 -12.85 6.37
CA THR A 108 1.85 -13.70 6.94
C THR A 108 3.19 -13.54 6.21
N ASP A 109 3.15 -13.12 4.95
CA ASP A 109 4.29 -12.79 4.11
C ASP A 109 3.97 -11.51 3.31
N PRO A 110 4.67 -10.40 3.53
CA PRO A 110 4.41 -9.13 2.85
C PRO A 110 4.74 -9.17 1.34
N LEU A 111 5.54 -10.14 0.88
CA LEU A 111 5.89 -10.27 -0.55
C LEU A 111 4.72 -10.76 -1.41
N VAL A 112 3.64 -11.24 -0.79
CA VAL A 112 2.39 -11.60 -1.48
C VAL A 112 1.79 -10.39 -2.22
N MET A 113 2.03 -9.15 -1.75
CA MET A 113 1.62 -7.91 -2.42
C MET A 113 2.22 -7.73 -3.84
N LEU A 114 3.25 -8.51 -4.21
CA LEU A 114 3.81 -8.55 -5.57
C LEU A 114 2.99 -9.38 -6.56
N THR A 115 2.06 -10.19 -6.06
CA THR A 115 1.33 -11.17 -6.87
C THR A 115 -0.19 -11.01 -6.78
N GLU A 116 -0.67 -10.29 -5.77
CA GLU A 116 -2.08 -9.95 -5.61
C GLU A 116 -2.38 -8.60 -6.28
N PRO A 117 -3.57 -8.42 -6.90
CA PRO A 117 -3.99 -7.12 -7.38
C PRO A 117 -4.28 -6.19 -6.18
N GLY A 118 -3.71 -4.99 -6.21
CA GLY A 118 -3.97 -3.96 -5.19
C GLY A 118 -5.46 -3.59 -5.09
N GLN A 119 -5.92 -3.32 -3.88
CA GLN A 119 -7.29 -2.91 -3.57
C GLN A 119 -7.44 -1.41 -3.30
N GLY A 120 -6.32 -0.67 -3.24
CA GLY A 120 -6.23 0.76 -2.97
C GLY A 120 -6.57 1.68 -4.15
#